data_AF-X6NB54-F1
#
_entry.id   AF-X6NB54-F1
#
_cell.length_a   1.000
_cell.length_b   1.000
_cell.length_c   1.000
_cell.angle_alpha   90.00
_cell.angle_beta   90.00
_cell.angle_gamma   90.00
#
_symmetry.space_group_name_H-M   'P 1'
#
loop_
_entity.id
_entity.type
_entity.pdbx_description
1 polymer ?
#
loop_
_entity_poly.entity_id
_entity_poly.type
_entity_poly.pdbx_seq_one_letter_code
_entity_poly.pdbx_strand_id
1 'polypeptide(L)'
;MTKAVFSWKTGISGRSSVRLWKPLERIPRVYVGVGNPTNEYKDCRHNIGRDFLDYFAKQLCLQWHNIAINEQENKKENHAHKNQLPNQNIGLECQVAYFREGSLLFVKSNRYMNMTGVVLSQLLNEMRRPIQDVVIIHDCLYTKFGTWRHQRGKGHL
;
A
#
# COMPACT_ATOMS: atom_id res chain seq x y z
N MET A 1 8.82 33.85 17.25
CA MET A 1 8.10 32.59 16.97
C MET A 1 7.20 32.81 15.77
N THR A 2 7.60 32.34 14.59
CA THR A 2 6.82 32.52 13.36
C THR A 2 6.49 31.13 12.84
N LYS A 3 5.26 30.66 13.09
CA LYS A 3 4.75 29.41 12.52
C LYS A 3 4.64 29.62 11.01
N ALA A 4 5.50 28.95 10.25
CA ALA A 4 5.36 28.87 8.81
C ALA A 4 4.02 28.17 8.50
N VAL A 5 3.05 28.96 8.05
CA VAL A 5 1.79 28.47 7.49
C VAL A 5 2.14 27.84 6.15
N PHE A 6 2.12 26.51 6.08
CA PHE A 6 2.24 25.76 4.83
C PHE A 6 1.00 26.07 3.98
N SER A 7 1.10 27.11 3.15
CA SER A 7 0.13 27.39 2.09
C SER A 7 0.28 26.30 1.05
N TRP A 8 -0.67 25.38 1.01
CA TRP A 8 -0.83 24.44 -0.10
C TRP A 8 -1.19 25.26 -1.34
N LYS A 9 -0.17 25.71 -2.08
CA LYS A 9 -0.35 26.24 -3.42
C LYS A 9 -0.84 25.09 -4.29
N THR A 10 -2.12 25.15 -4.59
CA THR A 10 -2.81 24.45 -5.68
C THR A 10 -1.87 24.14 -6.84
N GLY A 11 -1.64 22.87 -7.15
CA GLY A 11 -0.82 22.55 -8.31
C GLY A 11 -0.32 21.13 -8.41
N ILE A 12 -1.22 20.15 -8.41
CA ILE A 12 -0.99 18.99 -9.26
C ILE A 12 -0.98 19.52 -10.70
N SER A 13 0.20 19.78 -11.26
CA SER A 13 0.34 20.21 -12.64
C SER A 13 0.29 19.00 -13.55
N GLY A 14 -0.92 18.58 -13.88
CA GLY A 14 -1.21 17.70 -15.00
C GLY A 14 -2.46 18.22 -15.69
N ARG A 15 -2.36 18.61 -16.97
CA ARG A 15 -3.54 18.90 -17.79
C ARG A 15 -4.30 17.59 -18.02
N SER A 16 -5.22 17.27 -17.12
CA SER A 16 -6.30 16.33 -17.40
C SER A 16 -7.57 17.15 -17.66
N SER A 17 -8.21 16.92 -18.81
CA SER A 17 -9.52 17.47 -19.15
C SER A 17 -10.65 16.88 -18.29
N VAL A 18 -10.34 15.89 -17.45
CA VAL A 18 -11.27 15.26 -16.52
C VAL A 18 -11.11 15.92 -15.16
N ARG A 19 -12.20 16.47 -14.59
CA ARG A 19 -12.22 16.93 -13.19
C ARG A 19 -11.62 15.83 -12.31
N LEU A 20 -10.43 16.08 -11.75
CA LEU A 20 -9.65 15.07 -11.03
C LEU A 20 -10.34 14.59 -9.75
N TRP A 21 -11.36 15.31 -9.28
CA TRP A 21 -12.08 14.99 -8.06
C TRP A 21 -13.52 15.52 -8.08
N LYS A 22 -14.50 14.63 -7.91
CA LYS A 22 -15.87 15.00 -7.54
C LYS A 22 -15.94 15.02 -6.01
N PRO A 23 -16.16 16.17 -5.35
CA PRO A 23 -16.09 16.30 -3.89
C PRO A 23 -17.13 15.48 -3.08
N LEU A 24 -17.98 14.71 -3.75
CA LEU A 24 -18.95 13.78 -3.13
C LEU A 24 -18.46 12.32 -3.09
N GLU A 25 -17.28 12.01 -3.63
CA GLU A 25 -16.75 10.65 -3.63
C GLU A 25 -15.99 10.35 -2.34
N ARG A 26 -16.16 9.12 -1.84
CA ARG A 26 -15.49 8.61 -0.64
C ARG A 26 -13.98 8.74 -0.80
N ILE A 27 -13.34 9.41 0.15
CA ILE A 27 -11.88 9.60 0.18
C ILE A 27 -11.22 8.26 0.51
N PRO A 28 -10.27 7.76 -0.31
CA PRO A 28 -9.51 6.57 0.04
C PRO A 28 -8.77 6.76 1.36
N ARG A 29 -8.79 5.71 2.17
CA ARG A 29 -8.23 5.73 3.53
C ARG A 29 -7.01 4.83 3.69
N VAL A 30 -6.74 3.95 2.73
CA VAL A 30 -5.63 3.01 2.77
C VAL A 30 -4.72 3.27 1.57
N TYR A 31 -3.48 3.67 1.82
CA TYR A 31 -2.46 3.92 0.82
C TYR A 31 -1.43 2.81 0.86
N VAL A 32 -1.21 2.15 -0.27
CA VAL A 32 -0.36 0.96 -0.36
C VAL A 32 0.84 1.26 -1.25
N GLY A 33 2.04 1.06 -0.72
CA GLY A 33 3.30 1.16 -1.44
C GLY A 33 3.73 -0.23 -1.89
N VAL A 34 3.71 -0.47 -3.19
CA VAL A 34 4.10 -1.74 -3.79
C VAL A 34 5.62 -1.77 -4.00
N GLY A 35 6.24 -2.91 -3.71
CA GLY A 35 7.68 -3.13 -3.82
C GLY A 35 8.14 -4.34 -3.01
N ASN A 36 9.39 -4.75 -3.22
CA ASN A 36 10.06 -5.81 -2.47
C ASN A 36 10.77 -5.26 -1.23
N PRO A 37 10.74 -5.98 -0.09
CA PRO A 37 11.35 -5.52 1.16
C PRO A 37 12.87 -5.74 1.24
N THR A 38 13.45 -6.57 0.37
CA THR A 38 14.87 -6.93 0.42
C THR A 38 15.76 -5.79 -0.08
N ASN A 39 16.96 -5.67 0.51
CA ASN A 39 17.93 -4.63 0.17
C ASN A 39 18.37 -4.65 -1.30
N GLU A 40 18.29 -5.81 -1.95
CA GLU A 40 18.64 -5.96 -3.38
C GLU A 40 17.73 -5.13 -4.31
N TYR A 41 16.51 -4.78 -3.87
CA TYR A 41 15.59 -3.93 -4.63
C TYR A 41 15.56 -2.48 -4.11
N LYS A 42 16.46 -2.12 -3.20
CA LYS A 42 16.59 -0.74 -2.75
C LYS A 42 16.92 0.16 -3.94
N ASP A 43 16.29 1.33 -3.99
CA ASP A 43 16.48 2.35 -5.04
C ASP A 43 16.18 1.87 -6.47
N CYS A 44 15.48 0.73 -6.61
CA CYS A 44 14.98 0.24 -7.89
C CYS A 44 13.60 0.82 -8.20
N ARG A 45 13.27 0.99 -9.49
CA ARG A 45 11.95 1.50 -9.94
C ARG A 45 10.79 0.75 -9.29
N HIS A 46 10.93 -0.57 -9.15
CA HIS A 46 9.95 -1.46 -8.54
C HIS A 46 9.59 -1.12 -7.08
N ASN A 47 10.45 -0.36 -6.39
CA ASN A 47 10.24 0.03 -4.99
C ASN A 47 9.74 1.46 -4.83
N ILE A 48 9.48 2.20 -5.93
CA ILE A 48 9.04 3.60 -5.84
C ILE A 48 7.77 3.78 -5.01
N GLY A 49 6.88 2.78 -4.99
CA GLY A 49 5.68 2.79 -4.17
C GLY A 49 6.00 2.77 -2.68
N ARG A 50 6.98 1.95 -2.26
CA ARG A 50 7.48 1.92 -0.88
C ARG A 50 8.19 3.22 -0.53
N ASP A 51 9.10 3.67 -1.40
CA ASP A 51 9.92 4.87 -1.18
C ASP A 51 9.05 6.12 -1.03
N PHE A 52 7.99 6.21 -1.83
CA PHE A 52 6.99 7.26 -1.72
C PHE A 52 6.35 7.25 -0.32
N LEU A 53 5.85 6.10 0.15
CA LEU A 53 5.25 6.03 1.47
C LEU A 53 6.25 6.29 2.60
N ASP A 54 7.48 5.81 2.49
CA ASP A 54 8.53 6.06 3.47
C ASP A 54 8.90 7.55 3.56
N TYR A 55 8.97 8.23 2.42
CA TYR A 55 9.14 9.68 2.38
C TYR A 55 7.98 10.38 3.10
N PHE A 56 6.72 10.07 2.77
CA PHE A 56 5.56 10.71 3.40
C PHE A 56 5.45 10.39 4.90
N ALA A 57 5.70 9.15 5.31
CA ALA A 57 5.72 8.76 6.71
C ALA A 57 6.76 9.58 7.49
N LYS A 58 7.97 9.77 6.92
CA LYS A 58 9.00 10.63 7.51
C LYS A 58 8.57 12.09 7.62
N GLN A 59 8.00 12.67 6.57
CA GLN A 59 7.54 14.06 6.58
C GLN A 59 6.41 14.31 7.60
N LEU A 60 5.57 13.31 7.80
CA LEU A 60 4.44 13.36 8.74
C LEU A 60 4.81 12.84 10.14
N CYS A 61 6.08 12.50 10.39
CA CYS A 61 6.58 11.93 11.64
C CYS A 61 5.81 10.68 12.09
N LEU A 62 5.37 9.85 11.15
CA LEU A 62 4.63 8.62 11.43
C LEU A 62 5.59 7.51 11.86
N GLN A 63 5.10 6.66 12.76
CA GLN A 63 5.80 5.46 13.20
C GLN A 63 5.25 4.24 12.46
N TRP A 64 6.17 3.43 11.92
CA TRP A 64 5.84 2.15 11.30
C TRP A 64 5.68 1.06 12.37
N HIS A 65 4.63 0.26 12.23
CA HIS A 65 4.34 -0.88 13.08
C HIS A 65 4.31 -2.13 12.21
N ASN A 66 4.99 -3.19 12.66
CA ASN A 66 4.95 -4.48 11.97
C ASN A 66 3.67 -5.23 12.37
N ILE A 67 2.93 -5.74 11.40
CA ILE A 67 1.82 -6.67 11.58
C ILE A 67 2.24 -8.00 10.97
N ALA A 68 2.16 -9.06 11.77
CA ALA A 68 2.41 -10.43 11.37
C ALA A 68 1.30 -11.33 11.94
N ILE A 69 0.53 -12.00 11.08
CA ILE A 69 -0.47 -13.00 11.49
C ILE A 69 -0.16 -14.31 10.77
N ASN A 70 0.12 -15.35 11.54
CA ASN A 70 0.37 -16.70 11.03
C ASN A 70 -0.94 -17.50 11.04
N GLU A 71 -1.32 -18.12 9.92
CA GLU A 71 -2.54 -18.94 9.80
C GLU A 71 -2.48 -20.29 10.57
N GLN A 72 -1.49 -20.49 11.45
CA GLN A 72 -1.20 -21.81 12.04
C GLN A 72 -2.05 -22.23 13.25
N GLU A 73 -2.96 -21.39 13.78
CA GLU A 73 -3.70 -21.77 15.01
C GLU A 73 -5.08 -22.41 14.80
N ASN A 74 -5.61 -22.51 13.57
CA ASN A 74 -6.99 -22.98 13.34
C ASN A 74 -7.16 -24.39 12.74
N LYS A 75 -6.09 -25.18 12.54
CA LYS A 75 -6.22 -26.58 12.09
C LYS A 75 -5.91 -27.56 13.22
N LYS A 76 -6.90 -27.76 14.11
CA LYS A 76 -7.04 -29.06 14.78
C LYS A 76 -7.29 -30.12 13.69
N GLU A 77 -6.39 -31.10 13.65
CA GLU A 77 -6.52 -32.46 13.13
C GLU A 77 -7.53 -32.68 12.00
N ASN A 78 -7.01 -32.98 10.80
CA ASN A 78 -7.57 -34.05 9.99
C ASN A 78 -6.49 -34.66 9.08
N HIS A 79 -6.57 -35.98 8.97
CA HIS A 79 -5.54 -36.90 8.53
C HIS A 79 -5.02 -36.70 7.10
N ALA A 80 -3.72 -37.04 6.97
CA ALA A 80 -3.06 -37.66 5.82
C ALA A 80 -3.35 -37.10 4.42
N HIS A 81 -2.41 -36.32 3.87
CA HIS A 81 -1.86 -36.52 2.52
C HIS A 81 -0.46 -35.85 2.46
N LYS A 82 0.59 -36.66 2.61
CA LYS A 82 1.97 -36.28 2.30
C LYS A 82 2.09 -36.25 0.77
N ASN A 83 2.05 -35.06 0.17
CA ASN A 83 2.69 -34.66 -1.11
C ASN A 83 2.13 -33.30 -1.58
N GLN A 84 2.12 -32.31 -0.68
CA GLN A 84 1.89 -30.92 -1.05
C GLN A 84 3.19 -30.16 -0.81
N LEU A 85 3.54 -29.26 -1.75
CA LEU A 85 4.65 -28.32 -1.59
C LEU A 85 4.60 -27.71 -0.18
N PRO A 86 5.76 -27.48 0.46
CA PRO A 86 5.83 -27.04 1.85
C PRO A 86 4.88 -25.86 2.04
N ASN A 87 3.94 -26.03 2.99
CA ASN A 87 2.95 -25.05 3.42
C ASN A 87 3.36 -23.62 3.07
N GLN A 88 2.79 -23.08 2.00
CA GLN A 88 2.65 -21.63 1.85
C GLN A 88 1.66 -21.21 2.94
N ASN A 89 2.09 -21.12 4.19
CA ASN A 89 1.34 -20.35 5.18
C ASN A 89 1.42 -18.91 4.71
N ILE A 90 0.40 -18.47 3.98
CA ILE A 90 0.34 -17.14 3.40
C ILE A 90 -0.11 -16.20 4.52
N GLY A 91 0.76 -16.00 5.52
CA GLY A 91 0.49 -15.08 6.62
C GLY A 91 0.46 -13.63 6.17
N LEU A 92 -0.35 -12.83 6.86
CA LEU A 92 -0.37 -11.37 6.71
C LEU A 92 0.94 -10.83 7.30
N GLU A 93 1.85 -10.35 6.46
CA GLU A 93 3.08 -9.68 6.90
C GLU A 93 3.22 -8.32 6.22
N CYS A 94 3.10 -7.24 6.99
CA CYS A 94 3.20 -5.89 6.48
C CYS A 94 3.68 -4.89 7.53
N GLN A 95 4.05 -3.70 7.06
CA GLN A 95 4.25 -2.51 7.88
C GLN A 95 3.07 -1.56 7.68
N VAL A 96 2.57 -1.02 8.79
CA VAL A 96 1.51 -0.02 8.78
C VAL A 96 1.92 1.24 9.52
N ALA A 97 1.44 2.39 9.04
CA ALA A 97 1.57 3.66 9.74
C ALA A 97 0.22 4.39 9.72
N TYR A 98 -0.23 4.84 10.90
CA TYR A 98 -1.51 5.51 11.07
C TYR A 98 -1.31 7.03 11.06
N PHE A 99 -2.18 7.74 10.37
CA PHE A 99 -2.22 9.20 10.35
C PHE A 99 -3.61 9.69 10.76
N ARG A 100 -3.66 10.82 11.47
CA ARG A 100 -4.89 11.47 11.99
C ARG A 100 -5.82 10.46 12.68
N GLU A 101 -5.35 9.87 13.78
CA GLU A 101 -6.12 8.92 14.61
C GLU A 101 -6.68 7.71 13.84
N GLY A 102 -5.92 7.22 12.84
CA GLY A 102 -6.30 6.06 12.04
C GLY A 102 -7.34 6.33 10.95
N SER A 103 -7.64 7.60 10.68
CA SER A 103 -8.44 7.98 9.51
C SER A 103 -7.73 7.68 8.18
N LEU A 104 -6.39 7.69 8.18
CA LEU A 104 -5.54 7.34 7.05
C LEU A 104 -4.52 6.28 7.48
N LEU A 105 -4.34 5.26 6.63
CA LEU A 105 -3.45 4.12 6.86
C LEU A 105 -2.48 4.00 5.70
N PHE A 106 -1.18 4.01 5.99
CA PHE A 106 -0.15 3.67 5.01
C PHE A 106 0.26 2.22 5.22
N VAL A 107 0.46 1.49 4.13
CA VAL A 107 0.73 0.05 4.14
C VAL A 107 1.84 -0.27 3.14
N LYS A 108 2.80 -1.09 3.55
CA LYS A 108 3.72 -1.77 2.61
C LYS A 108 3.87 -3.22 3.05
N SER A 109 3.85 -4.15 2.11
CA SER A 109 4.02 -5.57 2.43
C SER A 109 5.45 -5.87 2.89
N ASN A 110 5.64 -6.81 3.81
CA ASN A 110 6.96 -7.38 4.11
C ASN A 110 7.23 -8.65 3.30
N ARG A 111 6.46 -8.88 2.23
CA ARG A 111 6.59 -10.00 1.30
C ARG A 111 6.95 -9.48 -0.10
N TYR A 112 7.37 -10.40 -0.97
CA TYR A 112 7.64 -10.08 -2.37
C TYR A 112 6.41 -9.48 -3.08
N MET A 113 6.67 -8.69 -4.10
CA MET A 113 5.65 -7.92 -4.82
C MET A 113 4.50 -8.80 -5.33
N ASN A 114 4.83 -9.97 -5.87
CA ASN A 114 3.84 -10.94 -6.35
C ASN A 114 2.88 -11.45 -5.26
N MET A 115 3.26 -11.35 -3.99
CA MET A 115 2.44 -11.72 -2.83
C MET A 115 1.69 -10.54 -2.20
N THR A 116 1.97 -9.31 -2.65
CA THR A 116 1.37 -8.09 -2.06
C THR A 116 -0.15 -8.13 -2.12
N GLY A 117 -0.74 -8.65 -3.21
CA GLY A 117 -2.20 -8.77 -3.34
C GLY A 117 -2.83 -9.65 -2.25
N VAL A 118 -2.18 -10.74 -1.86
CA VAL A 118 -2.70 -11.63 -0.81
C VAL A 118 -2.66 -10.96 0.56
N VAL A 119 -1.52 -10.32 0.88
CA VAL A 119 -1.32 -9.56 2.12
C VAL A 119 -2.36 -8.45 2.24
N LEU A 120 -2.62 -7.71 1.15
CA LEU A 120 -3.63 -6.64 1.17
C LEU A 120 -5.05 -7.18 1.32
N SER A 121 -5.39 -8.28 0.63
CA SER A 121 -6.72 -8.89 0.74
C SER A 121 -7.02 -9.28 2.20
N GLN A 122 -6.07 -9.96 2.86
CA GLN A 122 -6.18 -10.32 4.27
C GLN A 122 -6.32 -9.08 5.16
N LEU A 123 -5.44 -8.07 4.98
CA LEU A 123 -5.49 -6.84 5.78
C LEU A 123 -6.84 -6.12 5.64
N LEU A 124 -7.37 -6.01 4.43
CA LEU A 124 -8.65 -5.34 4.17
C LEU A 124 -9.83 -6.11 4.79
N ASN A 125 -9.80 -7.44 4.75
CA ASN A 125 -10.80 -8.29 5.41
C ASN A 125 -10.78 -8.09 6.93
N GLU A 126 -9.59 -8.11 7.55
CA GLU A 126 -9.43 -7.85 8.99
C GLU A 126 -9.95 -6.47 9.39
N MET A 127 -9.66 -5.44 8.59
CA MET A 127 -10.13 -4.08 8.84
C MET A 127 -11.60 -3.85 8.44
N ARG A 128 -12.25 -4.82 7.80
CA ARG A 128 -13.58 -4.70 7.19
C ARG A 128 -13.67 -3.47 6.27
N ARG A 129 -12.64 -3.27 5.43
CA ARG A 129 -12.52 -2.13 4.51
C ARG A 129 -12.79 -2.57 3.07
N PRO A 130 -13.64 -1.84 2.33
CA PRO A 130 -13.89 -2.15 0.93
C PRO A 130 -12.71 -1.72 0.05
N ILE A 131 -12.50 -2.38 -1.10
CA ILE A 131 -11.39 -2.08 -2.01
C ILE A 131 -11.40 -0.64 -2.54
N GLN A 132 -12.57 0.00 -2.58
CA GLN A 132 -12.72 1.40 -2.98
C GLN A 132 -12.02 2.38 -2.02
N ASP A 133 -11.65 1.95 -0.81
CA ASP A 133 -10.86 2.75 0.14
C ASP A 133 -9.35 2.68 -0.13
N VAL A 134 -8.91 1.90 -1.12
CA VAL A 134 -7.51 1.59 -1.34
C VAL A 134 -6.94 2.37 -2.52
N VAL A 135 -5.79 2.98 -2.30
CA VAL A 135 -4.93 3.56 -3.34
C VAL A 135 -3.65 2.75 -3.39
N ILE A 136 -3.34 2.20 -4.55
CA ILE A 136 -2.09 1.48 -4.80
C ILE A 136 -1.12 2.43 -5.50
N ILE A 137 0.09 2.52 -4.96
CA ILE A 137 1.19 3.34 -5.45
C ILE A 137 2.27 2.37 -5.91
N HIS A 138 2.58 2.40 -7.19
CA HIS A 138 3.52 1.49 -7.84
C HIS A 138 4.19 2.18 -9.02
N ASP A 139 5.26 1.58 -9.55
CA ASP A 139 5.88 2.05 -10.78
C ASP A 139 5.09 1.65 -12.03
N CYS A 140 5.28 2.40 -13.10
CA CYS A 140 4.65 2.08 -14.38
C CYS A 140 5.66 2.35 -15.50
N LEU A 141 6.00 1.29 -16.24
CA LEU A 141 6.98 1.33 -17.34
C LEU A 141 6.66 2.39 -18.40
N TYR A 142 5.37 2.60 -18.66
CA TYR A 142 4.90 3.55 -19.67
C TYR A 142 4.82 4.99 -19.18
N THR A 143 5.17 5.27 -17.92
CA THR A 143 5.10 6.61 -17.35
C THR A 143 6.45 7.29 -17.48
N LYS A 144 6.47 8.48 -18.09
CA LYS A 144 7.70 9.26 -18.25
C LYS A 144 8.25 9.63 -16.87
N PHE A 145 9.57 9.65 -16.73
CA PHE A 145 10.21 10.07 -15.49
C PHE A 145 9.76 11.48 -15.09
N GLY A 146 9.55 11.70 -13.79
CA GLY A 146 9.02 12.97 -13.24
C GLY A 146 7.53 13.20 -13.47
N THR A 147 6.81 12.26 -14.10
CA THR A 147 5.36 12.34 -14.27
C THR A 147 4.66 11.27 -13.44
N TRP A 148 3.38 11.48 -13.16
CA TRP A 148 2.53 10.52 -12.47
C TRP A 148 1.16 10.45 -13.13
N ARG A 149 0.46 9.33 -12.91
CA ARG A 149 -0.90 9.10 -13.40
C ARG A 149 -1.75 8.48 -12.31
N HIS A 150 -3.04 8.79 -12.31
CA HIS A 150 -4.03 8.17 -11.44
C HIS A 150 -5.05 7.43 -12.30
N GLN A 151 -5.33 6.19 -11.95
CA GLN A 151 -6.30 5.33 -12.62
C GLN A 151 -7.20 4.68 -11.57
N ARG A 152 -8.47 4.43 -11.92
CA ARG A 152 -9.41 3.71 -11.07
C ARG A 152 -9.99 2.52 -11.84
N GLY A 153 -10.10 1.37 -11.19
CA GLY A 153 -10.81 0.20 -11.71
C GLY A 153 -10.26 -0.41 -13.01
N LYS A 154 -9.03 -0.07 -13.40
CA LYS A 154 -8.35 -0.68 -14.55
C LYS A 154 -7.51 -1.86 -14.06
N GLY A 155 -7.58 -2.99 -14.78
CA GLY A 155 -6.77 -4.18 -14.52
C GLY A 155 -5.28 -3.94 -14.79
N HIS A 156 -4.46 -4.97 -14.56
CA HIS A 156 -3.04 -4.94 -14.92
C HIS A 156 -2.90 -4.80 -16.45
N LEU A 157 -2.21 -3.74 -16.89
CA LEU A 157 -1.79 -3.48 -18.27
C LEU A 157 -0.28 -3.23 -18.29
#